data_AF-A0AAU2NC48-F1
#
_entry.id   AF-A0AAU2NC48-F1
#
_cell.length_a   1.000
_cell.length_b   1.000
_cell.length_c   1.000
_cell.angle_alpha   90.00
_cell.angle_beta   90.00
_cell.angle_gamma   90.00
#
_symmetry.space_group_name_H-M   'P 1'
#
loop_
_entity.id
_entity.type
_entity.pdbx_description
1 polymer ?
#
loop_
_entity_poly.entity_id
_entity_poly.type
_entity_poly.pdbx_seq_one_letter_code
_entity_poly.pdbx_strand_id
1 'polypeptide(L)'
;MITQIDVSRKPTKSLAGSEAIALLERFPARTRAADWPATMESREGVIERLGQPPLLQRRGVQGTRMAGARALLLWLESFPGGTWQQRWEASSAESSVISWTEEATAWARGIGRHPSLSSIQSGLLALICADVIRPSLSWFVANPSIHLRRAIQESRDPEGFARVESVASPDILRARWGSTALTIIAQMIGSLGGKVEDITVGDLLLRLQLTNKDRTRPVRIAYGWLRELQQFPSNAPTTLRNIAVRSGQVSPEALVDRYHLRCRPVRDVLVAYLTERQPNVDYNTLKNLSSMLANNFWADIEEHHPEVGSLHLPREVASAWKERLAMKTVSRRRPDGTVTKVLQPRHNAVGIKSAVRAFYLDIAQWAMDEPEKWGPWAAPCPVREVECSSKKSDQRQKTQARQRTRERLPVLPTLVRVADQRLKETTVRLNALNNTALGSTFTVLGEDFSVPPGSGRSGRRPTRAWDTSGKLRYLDAEERRAFFAWAAIEILRHTGIRIEELLELGHHSIISYRIPGSNEVVPLLQIAPSKTDQERLLLVTPELADVLSAVVARVRRADGTIAALRSYDANEHVWNDPLPLLFQYKSGDEHQAFTVSFIRRALDEAIEASGLTDSEGRPLQFQPHDFRRIVSA
;
A
#
# COMPACT_ATOMS: atom_id res chain seq x y z
N MET A 1 14.92 -45.82 -10.38
CA MET A 1 13.90 -45.06 -11.13
C MET A 1 13.41 -43.94 -10.24
N ILE A 2 13.86 -42.71 -10.51
CA ILE A 2 13.43 -41.50 -9.80
C ILE A 2 12.14 -41.07 -10.50
N THR A 3 11.00 -41.38 -9.90
CA THR A 3 9.69 -40.98 -10.43
C THR A 3 9.59 -39.46 -10.34
N GLN A 4 9.59 -38.81 -11.50
CA GLN A 4 9.20 -37.41 -11.67
C GLN A 4 7.76 -37.25 -11.16
N ILE A 5 7.62 -36.63 -9.98
CA ILE A 5 6.36 -36.00 -9.57
C ILE A 5 6.62 -34.50 -9.64
N ASP A 6 6.41 -33.92 -10.82
CA ASP A 6 6.18 -32.47 -10.94
C ASP A 6 4.98 -32.31 -11.89
N VAL A 7 3.81 -32.80 -11.46
CA VAL A 7 2.55 -32.27 -11.97
C VAL A 7 2.33 -30.99 -11.17
N SER A 8 2.58 -29.86 -11.81
CA SER A 8 2.55 -28.55 -11.18
C SER A 8 1.14 -28.21 -10.69
N ARG A 9 0.93 -28.24 -9.37
CA ARG A 9 -0.23 -27.65 -8.69
C ARG A 9 -0.63 -26.32 -9.32
N LYS A 10 -1.93 -26.12 -9.60
CA LYS A 10 -2.41 -24.81 -10.09
C LYS A 10 -1.92 -23.71 -9.16
N PRO A 11 -1.33 -22.62 -9.69
CA PRO A 11 -0.79 -21.56 -8.86
C PRO A 11 -1.93 -20.98 -8.02
N THR A 12 -1.70 -20.90 -6.70
CA THR A 12 -2.65 -20.29 -5.76
C THR A 12 -3.03 -18.90 -6.24
N LYS A 13 -4.33 -18.59 -6.32
CA LYS A 13 -4.80 -17.25 -6.66
C LYS A 13 -4.30 -16.26 -5.60
N SER A 14 -3.72 -15.16 -6.06
CA SER A 14 -3.31 -14.06 -5.18
C SER A 14 -4.55 -13.32 -4.66
N LEU A 15 -4.56 -13.01 -3.37
CA LEU A 15 -5.54 -12.10 -2.76
C LEU A 15 -5.08 -10.63 -2.82
N ALA A 16 -3.94 -10.35 -3.45
CA ALA A 16 -3.47 -8.99 -3.64
C ALA A 16 -4.46 -8.20 -4.50
N GLY A 17 -4.88 -7.03 -4.03
CA GLY A 17 -5.86 -6.18 -4.71
C GLY A 17 -7.32 -6.47 -4.35
N SER A 18 -7.61 -7.48 -3.51
CA SER A 18 -8.98 -7.71 -3.01
C SER A 18 -9.57 -6.50 -2.29
N GLU A 19 -8.74 -5.73 -1.57
CA GLU A 19 -9.17 -4.48 -0.93
C GLU A 19 -9.62 -3.44 -1.96
N ALA A 20 -8.92 -3.34 -3.10
CA ALA A 20 -9.27 -2.42 -4.16
C ALA A 20 -10.61 -2.79 -4.82
N ILE A 21 -10.89 -4.09 -4.97
CA ILE A 21 -12.16 -4.60 -5.51
C ILE A 21 -13.30 -4.27 -4.54
N ALA A 22 -13.16 -4.63 -3.26
CA ALA A 22 -14.17 -4.34 -2.24
C ALA A 22 -14.44 -2.82 -2.11
N LEU A 23 -13.41 -1.99 -2.24
CA LEU A 23 -13.57 -0.54 -2.22
C LEU A 23 -14.27 0.02 -3.46
N LEU A 24 -14.10 -0.59 -4.63
CA LEU A 24 -14.86 -0.21 -5.84
C LEU A 24 -16.32 -0.63 -5.76
N GLU A 25 -16.63 -1.76 -5.15
CA GLU A 25 -18.01 -2.18 -4.87
C GLU A 25 -18.68 -1.22 -3.88
N ARG A 26 -17.96 -0.83 -2.82
CA ARG A 26 -18.44 0.11 -1.80
C ARG A 26 -18.54 1.56 -2.30
N PHE A 27 -17.60 1.98 -3.14
CA PHE A 27 -17.52 3.32 -3.72
C PHE A 27 -17.49 3.19 -5.24
N PRO A 28 -18.64 2.95 -5.89
CA PRO A 28 -18.70 2.82 -7.33
C PRO A 28 -18.24 4.12 -7.99
N ALA A 29 -17.45 3.99 -9.07
CA ALA A 29 -17.10 5.11 -9.92
C ALA A 29 -18.35 5.65 -10.63
N ARG A 30 -18.38 6.95 -10.91
CA ARG A 30 -19.46 7.52 -11.73
C ARG A 30 -19.44 6.90 -13.12
N THR A 31 -20.62 6.60 -13.64
CA THR A 31 -20.78 6.16 -15.03
C THR A 31 -20.67 7.38 -15.94
N ARG A 32 -19.92 7.25 -17.04
CA ARG A 32 -19.92 8.25 -18.10
C ARG A 32 -21.29 8.25 -18.77
N ALA A 33 -22.00 9.38 -18.72
CA ALA A 33 -23.29 9.54 -19.40
C ALA A 33 -23.14 9.33 -20.91
N ALA A 34 -24.16 8.75 -21.54
CA ALA A 34 -24.20 8.54 -23.00
C ALA A 34 -24.65 9.81 -23.77
N ASP A 35 -25.44 10.66 -23.12
CA ASP A 35 -25.92 11.93 -23.64
C ASP A 35 -26.12 12.96 -22.52
N TRP A 36 -26.11 14.24 -22.89
CA TRP A 36 -26.42 15.39 -22.05
C TRP A 36 -26.66 16.62 -22.96
N PRO A 37 -27.20 17.75 -22.49
CA PRO A 37 -27.67 18.82 -23.37
C PRO A 37 -26.65 19.31 -24.41
N ALA A 38 -25.38 19.44 -24.03
CA ALA A 38 -24.32 19.89 -24.92
C ALA A 38 -23.98 18.92 -26.07
N THR A 39 -24.31 17.63 -25.95
CA THR A 39 -24.09 16.64 -27.02
C THR A 39 -25.18 16.65 -28.09
N MET A 40 -26.31 17.31 -27.81
CA MET A 40 -27.48 17.42 -28.70
C MET A 40 -27.48 18.71 -29.52
N GLU A 41 -26.56 19.64 -29.24
CA GLU A 41 -26.47 20.91 -29.94
C GLU A 41 -26.13 20.72 -31.42
N SER A 42 -26.67 21.57 -32.29
CA SER A 42 -26.25 21.60 -33.70
C SER A 42 -24.78 21.99 -33.81
N ARG A 43 -24.13 21.62 -34.92
CA ARG A 43 -22.74 22.00 -35.20
C ARG A 43 -22.57 23.52 -35.13
N GLU A 44 -23.50 24.27 -35.70
CA GLU A 44 -23.49 25.73 -35.70
C GLU A 44 -23.59 26.29 -34.28
N GLY A 45 -24.47 25.72 -33.44
CA GLY A 45 -24.60 26.09 -32.02
C GLY A 45 -23.32 25.82 -31.22
N VAL A 46 -22.68 24.66 -31.43
CA VAL A 46 -21.39 24.35 -30.78
C VAL A 46 -20.32 25.38 -31.17
N ILE A 47 -20.22 25.69 -32.46
CA ILE A 47 -19.23 26.65 -32.98
C ILE A 47 -19.48 28.07 -32.46
N GLU A 48 -20.74 28.51 -32.38
CA GLU A 48 -21.10 29.79 -31.79
C GLU A 48 -20.69 29.86 -30.32
N ARG A 49 -21.02 28.83 -29.53
CA ARG A 49 -20.69 28.75 -28.11
C ARG A 49 -19.18 28.75 -27.85
N LEU A 50 -18.38 28.09 -28.69
CA LEU A 50 -16.90 28.15 -28.61
C LEU A 50 -16.33 29.56 -28.84
N GLY A 51 -17.11 30.46 -29.45
CA GLY A 51 -16.76 31.87 -29.65
C GLY A 51 -17.06 32.78 -28.46
N GLN A 52 -17.70 32.28 -27.39
CA GLN A 52 -18.13 33.07 -26.25
C GLN A 52 -17.35 32.72 -24.96
N PRO A 53 -17.20 33.65 -24.00
CA PRO A 53 -16.69 33.32 -22.67
C PRO A 53 -17.57 32.25 -21.97
N PRO A 54 -16.99 31.34 -21.16
CA PRO A 54 -15.58 31.23 -20.77
C PRO A 54 -14.70 30.44 -21.76
N LEU A 55 -15.24 29.99 -22.90
CA LEU A 55 -14.53 29.13 -23.86
C LEU A 55 -13.63 29.91 -24.84
N LEU A 56 -13.96 31.18 -25.05
CA LEU A 56 -13.21 32.12 -25.89
C LEU A 56 -11.75 32.23 -25.46
N GLN A 57 -10.83 32.16 -26.43
CA GLN A 57 -9.39 32.33 -26.22
C GLN A 57 -8.86 33.63 -26.83
N ARG A 58 -7.58 33.90 -26.53
CA ARG A 58 -6.79 34.93 -27.19
C ARG A 58 -6.84 34.76 -28.72
N ARG A 59 -6.97 35.88 -29.45
CA ARG A 59 -7.19 35.94 -30.91
C ARG A 59 -6.31 34.98 -31.72
N GLY A 60 -5.01 34.87 -31.39
CA GLY A 60 -4.06 33.99 -32.12
C GLY A 60 -4.29 32.48 -31.93
N VAL A 61 -4.84 32.06 -30.78
CA VAL A 61 -5.16 30.63 -30.51
C VAL A 61 -6.57 30.28 -30.97
N GLN A 62 -7.47 31.26 -30.94
CA GLN A 62 -8.88 31.07 -31.28
C GLN A 62 -9.07 30.63 -32.73
N GLY A 63 -8.34 31.21 -33.69
CA GLY A 63 -8.45 30.80 -35.11
C GLY A 63 -8.14 29.32 -35.32
N THR A 64 -6.99 28.86 -34.82
CA THR A 64 -6.53 27.47 -34.88
C THR A 64 -7.51 26.51 -34.20
N ARG A 65 -8.00 26.89 -33.02
CA ARG A 65 -9.00 26.13 -32.26
C ARG A 65 -10.31 25.97 -33.04
N MET A 66 -10.85 27.07 -33.58
CA MET A 66 -12.11 27.07 -34.33
C MET A 66 -12.00 26.28 -35.64
N ALA A 67 -10.88 26.40 -36.35
CA ALA A 67 -10.61 25.60 -37.55
C ALA A 67 -10.60 24.10 -37.25
N GLY A 68 -9.91 23.70 -36.17
CA GLY A 68 -9.88 22.32 -35.70
C GLY A 68 -11.23 21.79 -35.24
N ALA A 69 -11.97 22.56 -34.43
CA ALA A 69 -13.28 22.16 -33.94
C ALA A 69 -14.27 21.96 -35.10
N ARG A 70 -14.28 22.86 -36.09
CA ARG A 70 -15.11 22.71 -37.31
C ARG A 70 -14.76 21.46 -38.10
N ALA A 71 -13.46 21.18 -38.28
CA ALA A 71 -13.01 19.98 -38.99
C ALA A 71 -13.41 18.69 -38.25
N LEU A 72 -13.29 18.68 -36.92
CA LEU A 72 -13.66 17.54 -36.10
C LEU A 72 -15.16 17.28 -36.06
N LEU A 73 -15.99 18.30 -35.89
CA LEU A 73 -17.44 18.12 -35.90
C LEU A 73 -17.93 17.59 -37.26
N LEU A 74 -17.38 18.10 -38.37
CA LEU A 74 -17.64 17.56 -39.70
C LEU A 74 -17.21 16.09 -39.84
N TRP A 75 -16.04 15.75 -39.30
CA TRP A 75 -15.57 14.37 -39.30
C TRP A 75 -16.50 13.46 -38.49
N LEU A 76 -16.93 13.89 -37.31
CA LEU A 76 -17.85 13.14 -36.46
C LEU A 76 -19.26 12.99 -37.07
N GLU A 77 -19.71 13.95 -37.89
CA GLU A 77 -20.97 13.82 -38.64
C GLU A 77 -20.97 12.62 -39.61
N SER A 78 -19.80 12.13 -40.02
CA SER A 78 -19.68 10.95 -40.88
C SER A 78 -19.89 9.61 -40.17
N PHE A 79 -19.93 9.59 -38.83
CA PHE A 79 -20.17 8.38 -38.03
C PHE A 79 -21.63 8.31 -37.54
N PRO A 80 -22.17 7.09 -37.30
CA PRO A 80 -23.53 6.94 -36.79
C PRO A 80 -23.67 7.49 -35.36
N GLY A 81 -24.85 8.02 -35.02
CA GLY A 81 -25.18 8.52 -33.68
C GLY A 81 -26.09 9.74 -33.71
N GLY A 82 -27.01 9.83 -32.74
CA GLY A 82 -27.90 10.97 -32.55
C GLY A 82 -27.25 12.14 -31.81
N THR A 83 -26.12 11.90 -31.12
CA THR A 83 -25.41 12.90 -30.31
C THR A 83 -23.93 12.98 -30.69
N TRP A 84 -23.26 14.08 -30.37
CA TRP A 84 -21.80 14.21 -30.57
C TRP A 84 -20.99 13.14 -29.81
N GLN A 85 -21.45 12.74 -28.62
CA GLN A 85 -20.79 11.70 -27.84
C GLN A 85 -20.93 10.32 -28.50
N GLN A 86 -22.13 9.97 -28.99
CA GLN A 86 -22.35 8.70 -29.68
C GLN A 86 -21.50 8.62 -30.97
N ARG A 87 -21.39 9.73 -31.71
CA ARG A 87 -20.54 9.81 -32.91
C ARG A 87 -19.05 9.68 -32.57
N TRP A 88 -18.61 10.26 -31.44
CA TRP A 88 -17.25 10.07 -30.94
C TRP A 88 -16.97 8.60 -30.59
N GLU A 89 -17.88 7.94 -29.90
CA GLU A 89 -17.75 6.52 -29.51
C GLU A 89 -17.81 5.57 -30.72
N ALA A 90 -18.58 5.91 -31.75
CA ALA A 90 -18.62 5.18 -33.01
C ALA A 90 -17.37 5.41 -33.89
N SER A 91 -16.56 6.44 -33.58
CA SER A 91 -15.34 6.75 -34.33
C SER A 91 -14.15 5.92 -33.86
N SER A 92 -13.09 5.89 -34.67
CA SER A 92 -11.79 5.30 -34.28
C SER A 92 -11.08 6.09 -33.17
N ALA A 93 -11.55 7.29 -32.80
CA ALA A 93 -10.85 8.12 -31.82
C ALA A 93 -10.87 7.56 -30.40
N GLU A 94 -11.94 6.86 -30.01
CA GLU A 94 -12.04 6.25 -28.68
C GLU A 94 -11.20 4.96 -28.58
N SER A 95 -11.08 4.20 -29.68
CA SER A 95 -10.44 2.88 -29.73
C SER A 95 -8.99 2.88 -30.22
N SER A 96 -8.63 3.77 -31.16
CA SER A 96 -7.29 3.92 -31.73
C SER A 96 -6.64 5.24 -31.30
N VAL A 97 -6.11 5.23 -30.07
CA VAL A 97 -5.51 6.39 -29.39
C VAL A 97 -4.41 7.07 -30.22
N ILE A 98 -3.66 6.33 -31.03
CA ILE A 98 -2.45 6.83 -31.70
C ILE A 98 -2.74 7.38 -33.10
N SER A 99 -3.59 6.72 -33.91
CA SER A 99 -3.78 7.07 -35.33
C SER A 99 -4.95 8.01 -35.62
N TRP A 100 -5.89 8.18 -34.70
CA TRP A 100 -7.14 8.90 -34.99
C TRP A 100 -6.94 10.34 -35.46
N THR A 101 -5.88 11.03 -34.98
CA THR A 101 -5.58 12.40 -35.44
C THR A 101 -5.14 12.46 -36.89
N GLU A 102 -4.41 11.43 -37.36
CA GLU A 102 -3.98 11.31 -38.75
C GLU A 102 -5.17 10.97 -39.64
N GLU A 103 -6.04 10.05 -39.19
CA GLU A 103 -7.28 9.69 -39.88
C GLU A 103 -8.22 10.89 -40.04
N ALA A 104 -8.47 11.64 -38.97
CA ALA A 104 -9.30 12.85 -39.01
C ALA A 104 -8.69 13.93 -39.92
N THR A 105 -7.35 14.05 -39.93
CA THR A 105 -6.64 15.00 -40.81
C THR A 105 -6.70 14.57 -42.27
N ALA A 106 -6.53 13.28 -42.56
CA ALA A 106 -6.62 12.73 -43.91
C ALA A 106 -8.04 12.85 -44.46
N TRP A 107 -9.05 12.54 -43.65
CA TRP A 107 -10.45 12.74 -44.01
C TRP A 107 -10.76 14.20 -44.32
N ALA A 108 -10.30 15.14 -43.48
CA ALA A 108 -10.49 16.57 -43.70
C ALA A 108 -9.87 17.03 -45.04
N ARG A 109 -8.70 16.51 -45.41
CA ARG A 109 -8.07 16.77 -46.72
C ARG A 109 -8.90 16.24 -47.88
N GLY A 110 -9.52 15.07 -47.71
CA GLY A 110 -10.43 14.47 -48.69
C GLY A 110 -11.62 15.36 -49.05
N ILE A 111 -12.09 16.18 -48.11
CA ILE A 111 -13.18 17.17 -48.32
C ILE A 111 -12.67 18.59 -48.61
N GLY A 112 -11.41 18.74 -49.03
CA GLY A 112 -10.83 20.03 -49.42
C GLY A 112 -10.46 20.95 -48.24
N ARG A 113 -10.31 20.41 -47.03
CA ARG A 113 -9.86 21.17 -45.85
C ARG A 113 -8.46 20.76 -45.39
N HIS A 114 -7.67 21.73 -44.95
CA HIS A 114 -6.26 21.49 -44.59
C HIS A 114 -5.94 21.89 -43.15
N PRO A 115 -6.60 21.31 -42.13
CA PRO A 115 -6.22 21.57 -40.74
C PRO A 115 -4.85 20.98 -40.44
N SER A 116 -4.06 21.68 -39.62
CA SER A 116 -2.85 21.09 -39.03
C SER A 116 -3.23 20.10 -37.91
N LEU A 117 -2.34 19.17 -37.59
CA LEU A 117 -2.51 18.28 -36.42
C LEU A 117 -2.72 19.08 -35.12
N SER A 118 -1.97 20.19 -34.95
CA SER A 118 -2.15 21.10 -33.82
C SER A 118 -3.52 21.78 -33.79
N SER A 119 -4.12 22.05 -34.95
CA SER A 119 -5.48 22.55 -35.05
C SER A 119 -6.47 21.50 -34.57
N ILE A 120 -6.35 20.25 -35.05
CA ILE A 120 -7.20 19.13 -34.63
C ILE A 120 -7.11 18.91 -33.12
N GLN A 121 -5.91 18.84 -32.54
CA GLN A 121 -5.72 18.68 -31.10
C GLN A 121 -6.29 19.86 -30.28
N SER A 122 -6.12 21.10 -30.76
CA SER A 122 -6.68 22.29 -30.12
C SER A 122 -8.21 22.34 -30.21
N GLY A 123 -8.77 21.91 -31.34
CA GLY A 123 -10.20 21.74 -31.56
C GLY A 123 -10.80 20.69 -30.63
N LEU A 124 -10.17 19.52 -30.51
CA LEU A 124 -10.62 18.49 -29.58
C LEU A 124 -10.62 19.01 -28.14
N LEU A 125 -9.53 19.67 -27.72
CA LEU A 125 -9.46 20.26 -26.38
C LEU A 125 -10.63 21.23 -26.13
N ALA A 126 -11.01 22.03 -27.13
CA ALA A 126 -12.13 22.94 -27.03
C ALA A 126 -13.48 22.22 -26.91
N LEU A 127 -13.68 21.14 -27.67
CA LEU A 127 -14.88 20.31 -27.56
C LEU A 127 -15.00 19.63 -26.19
N ILE A 128 -13.89 19.20 -25.59
CA ILE A 128 -13.86 18.66 -24.22
C ILE A 128 -14.17 19.76 -23.19
N CYS A 129 -13.64 20.98 -23.38
CA CYS A 129 -13.90 22.12 -22.50
C CYS A 129 -15.35 22.60 -22.58
N ALA A 130 -15.94 22.60 -23.77
CA ALA A 130 -17.34 22.90 -24.02
C ALA A 130 -18.29 21.76 -23.61
N ASP A 131 -17.73 20.66 -23.10
CA ASP A 131 -18.47 19.46 -22.73
C ASP A 131 -19.29 18.87 -23.89
N VAL A 132 -18.82 19.00 -25.13
CA VAL A 132 -19.50 18.42 -26.30
C VAL A 132 -19.16 16.94 -26.45
N ILE A 133 -17.97 16.55 -25.99
CA ILE A 133 -17.44 15.19 -26.03
C ILE A 133 -16.69 14.90 -24.73
N ARG A 134 -16.85 13.69 -24.20
CA ARG A 134 -16.13 13.16 -23.03
C ARG A 134 -15.36 11.89 -23.40
N PRO A 135 -14.07 11.99 -23.77
CA PRO A 135 -13.21 10.82 -23.95
C PRO A 135 -13.08 10.01 -22.66
N SER A 136 -12.82 8.71 -22.75
CA SER A 136 -12.69 7.86 -21.55
C SER A 136 -11.44 8.19 -20.74
N LEU A 137 -11.42 7.80 -19.47
CA LEU A 137 -10.22 7.90 -18.64
C LEU A 137 -9.05 7.11 -19.24
N SER A 138 -9.31 5.96 -19.86
CA SER A 138 -8.33 5.18 -20.63
C SER A 138 -7.76 5.99 -21.79
N TRP A 139 -8.62 6.71 -22.52
CA TRP A 139 -8.18 7.61 -23.58
C TRP A 139 -7.26 8.71 -23.05
N PHE A 140 -7.62 9.38 -21.95
CA PHE A 140 -6.78 10.42 -21.33
C PHE A 140 -5.44 9.91 -20.78
N VAL A 141 -5.37 8.66 -20.32
CA VAL A 141 -4.12 8.02 -19.89
C VAL A 141 -3.19 7.82 -21.09
N ALA A 142 -3.76 7.45 -22.23
CA ALA A 142 -3.02 7.13 -23.43
C ALA A 142 -2.71 8.38 -24.30
N ASN A 143 -3.52 9.44 -24.20
CA ASN A 143 -3.36 10.75 -24.86
C ASN A 143 -3.13 11.89 -23.84
N PRO A 144 -1.95 12.00 -23.20
CA PRO A 144 -1.68 13.05 -22.25
C PRO A 144 -1.56 14.43 -22.94
N SER A 145 -2.24 15.43 -22.41
CA SER A 145 -2.14 16.82 -22.87
C SER A 145 -1.65 17.75 -21.75
N ILE A 146 -0.62 18.54 -22.04
CA ILE A 146 -0.10 19.56 -21.10
C ILE A 146 -1.05 20.75 -20.94
N HIS A 147 -1.98 20.94 -21.89
CA HIS A 147 -2.92 22.06 -21.92
C HIS A 147 -4.25 21.74 -21.21
N LEU A 148 -4.58 20.45 -21.04
CA LEU A 148 -5.87 20.00 -20.51
C LEU A 148 -6.21 20.65 -19.17
N ARG A 149 -5.29 20.56 -18.20
CA ARG A 149 -5.51 21.07 -16.83
C ARG A 149 -5.97 22.52 -16.85
N ARG A 150 -5.19 23.38 -17.50
CA ARG A 150 -5.44 24.82 -17.54
C ARG A 150 -6.76 25.12 -18.24
N ALA A 151 -7.02 24.47 -19.36
CA ALA A 151 -8.23 24.72 -20.14
C ALA A 151 -9.51 24.32 -19.37
N ILE A 152 -9.50 23.16 -18.71
CA ILE A 152 -10.63 22.72 -17.86
C ILE A 152 -10.80 23.63 -16.65
N GLN A 153 -9.71 23.98 -15.97
CA GLN A 153 -9.72 24.90 -14.83
C GLN A 153 -10.34 26.26 -15.21
N GLU A 154 -9.95 26.85 -16.33
CA GLU A 154 -10.45 28.17 -16.76
C GLU A 154 -11.90 28.13 -17.26
N SER A 155 -12.31 27.04 -17.94
CA SER A 155 -13.60 27.00 -18.64
C SER A 155 -14.73 26.30 -17.89
N ARG A 156 -14.44 25.33 -17.02
CA ARG A 156 -15.46 24.48 -16.38
C ARG A 156 -15.59 24.68 -14.88
N ASP A 157 -14.49 24.86 -14.16
CA ASP A 157 -14.54 24.97 -12.70
C ASP A 157 -13.40 25.78 -12.07
N PRO A 158 -13.28 27.11 -12.34
CA PRO A 158 -12.22 27.93 -11.76
C PRO A 158 -12.20 27.89 -10.23
N GLU A 159 -13.39 27.93 -9.62
CA GLU A 159 -13.57 27.95 -8.17
C GLU A 159 -13.19 26.61 -7.53
N GLY A 160 -13.60 25.48 -8.09
CA GLY A 160 -13.25 24.17 -7.54
C GLY A 160 -11.75 23.90 -7.56
N PHE A 161 -11.05 24.29 -8.64
CA PHE A 161 -9.59 24.22 -8.67
C PHE A 161 -8.94 25.16 -7.67
N ALA A 162 -9.46 26.38 -7.49
CA ALA A 162 -8.96 27.30 -6.46
C ALA A 162 -9.13 26.72 -5.04
N ARG A 163 -10.24 26.02 -4.76
CA ARG A 163 -10.42 25.29 -3.49
C ARG A 163 -9.37 24.20 -3.29
N VAL A 164 -9.09 23.39 -4.32
CA VAL A 164 -8.03 22.36 -4.25
C VAL A 164 -6.65 22.99 -4.02
N GLU A 165 -6.35 24.09 -4.69
CA GLU A 165 -5.08 24.80 -4.51
C GLU A 165 -4.95 25.42 -3.11
N SER A 166 -6.06 25.77 -2.45
CA SER A 166 -6.04 26.36 -1.10
C SER A 166 -5.61 25.40 0.02
N VAL A 167 -5.88 24.09 -0.14
CA VAL A 167 -5.49 23.05 0.85
C VAL A 167 -4.15 22.39 0.54
N ALA A 168 -3.64 22.60 -0.68
CA ALA A 168 -2.38 22.01 -1.12
C ALA A 168 -1.19 22.86 -0.65
N SER A 169 -0.08 22.23 -0.23
CA SER A 169 1.10 23.04 0.07
C SER A 169 1.68 23.67 -1.20
N PRO A 170 2.23 24.90 -1.10
CA PRO A 170 2.90 25.55 -2.23
C PRO A 170 4.02 24.69 -2.84
N ASP A 171 4.66 23.84 -2.03
CA ASP A 171 5.73 22.95 -2.44
C ASP A 171 5.24 21.77 -3.28
N ILE A 172 4.09 21.19 -2.95
CA ILE A 172 3.51 20.11 -3.76
C ILE A 172 2.85 20.66 -5.01
N LEU A 173 2.14 21.78 -4.95
CA LEU A 173 1.59 22.43 -6.14
C LEU A 173 2.67 22.72 -7.18
N ARG A 174 3.85 23.13 -6.69
CA ARG A 174 5.03 23.35 -7.53
C ARG A 174 5.72 22.06 -7.98
N ALA A 175 5.44 20.96 -7.30
CA ALA A 175 5.76 19.58 -7.64
C ALA A 175 5.39 19.18 -9.09
N ARG A 176 6.24 18.45 -9.83
CA ARG A 176 5.80 17.70 -11.03
C ARG A 176 4.58 16.82 -10.70
N TRP A 177 4.63 16.14 -9.55
CA TRP A 177 3.57 15.24 -9.10
C TRP A 177 2.28 15.98 -8.74
N GLY A 178 2.36 17.18 -8.16
CA GLY A 178 1.17 18.01 -7.86
C GLY A 178 0.55 18.56 -9.13
N SER A 179 1.36 19.04 -10.07
CA SER A 179 0.85 19.42 -11.41
C SER A 179 0.14 18.25 -12.10
N THR A 180 0.68 17.03 -11.99
CA THR A 180 0.03 15.84 -12.54
C THR A 180 -1.24 15.46 -11.77
N ALA A 181 -1.31 15.71 -10.46
CA ALA A 181 -2.50 15.48 -9.65
C ALA A 181 -3.66 16.41 -10.07
N LEU A 182 -3.38 17.70 -10.30
CA LEU A 182 -4.36 18.62 -10.86
C LEU A 182 -4.78 18.23 -12.29
N THR A 183 -3.85 17.72 -13.10
CA THR A 183 -4.20 17.15 -14.41
C THR A 183 -5.16 15.95 -14.27
N ILE A 184 -4.99 15.10 -13.26
CA ILE A 184 -5.91 13.98 -13.00
C ILE A 184 -7.30 14.48 -12.63
N ILE A 185 -7.41 15.51 -11.79
CA ILE A 185 -8.70 16.15 -11.47
C ILE A 185 -9.37 16.68 -12.76
N ALA A 186 -8.60 17.35 -13.63
CA ALA A 186 -9.10 17.80 -14.94
C ALA A 186 -9.52 16.63 -15.86
N GLN A 187 -8.81 15.49 -15.82
CA GLN A 187 -9.20 14.28 -16.54
C GLN A 187 -10.54 13.72 -16.03
N MET A 188 -10.81 13.77 -14.71
CA MET A 188 -12.10 13.35 -14.16
C MET A 188 -13.23 14.21 -14.70
N ILE A 189 -13.08 15.53 -14.62
CA ILE A 189 -14.07 16.48 -15.15
C ILE A 189 -14.26 16.29 -16.67
N GLY A 190 -13.17 16.16 -17.43
CA GLY A 190 -13.24 15.99 -18.88
C GLY A 190 -13.81 14.64 -19.33
N SER A 191 -13.77 13.60 -18.49
CA SER A 191 -14.22 12.24 -18.84
C SER A 191 -15.60 11.89 -18.27
N LEU A 192 -15.87 12.32 -17.04
CA LEU A 192 -17.09 11.99 -16.29
C LEU A 192 -18.05 13.18 -16.22
N GLY A 193 -17.60 14.38 -16.58
CA GLY A 193 -18.35 15.61 -16.43
C GLY A 193 -18.37 16.14 -15.00
N GLY A 194 -19.24 17.13 -14.79
CA GLY A 194 -19.40 17.81 -13.52
C GLY A 194 -18.25 18.76 -13.21
N LYS A 195 -18.09 19.05 -11.91
CA LYS A 195 -17.08 19.91 -11.30
C LYS A 195 -16.16 19.10 -10.38
N VAL A 196 -15.20 19.75 -9.75
CA VAL A 196 -14.32 19.13 -8.75
C VAL A 196 -15.12 18.48 -7.63
N GLU A 197 -16.22 19.10 -7.19
CA GLU A 197 -17.09 18.61 -6.11
C GLU A 197 -17.83 17.31 -6.43
N ASP A 198 -18.00 16.98 -7.72
CA ASP A 198 -18.65 15.75 -8.15
C ASP A 198 -17.71 14.54 -8.19
N ILE A 199 -16.39 14.76 -8.03
CA ILE A 199 -15.41 13.67 -8.06
C ILE A 199 -15.63 12.75 -6.86
N THR A 200 -15.72 11.44 -7.13
CA THR A 200 -15.95 10.43 -6.09
C THR A 200 -14.67 9.65 -5.76
N VAL A 201 -14.69 8.91 -4.66
CA VAL A 201 -13.66 7.93 -4.32
C VAL A 201 -13.50 6.89 -5.44
N GLY A 202 -14.62 6.42 -6.00
CA GLY A 202 -14.65 5.43 -7.07
C GLY A 202 -13.93 5.88 -8.34
N ASP A 203 -14.08 7.16 -8.71
CA ASP A 203 -13.42 7.72 -9.89
C ASP A 203 -11.89 7.63 -9.78
N LEU A 204 -11.35 7.93 -8.59
CA LEU A 204 -9.91 7.87 -8.32
C LEU A 204 -9.42 6.42 -8.20
N LEU A 205 -10.23 5.51 -7.67
CA LEU A 205 -9.95 4.07 -7.66
C LEU A 205 -9.86 3.51 -9.08
N LEU A 206 -10.81 3.85 -9.95
CA LEU A 206 -10.80 3.48 -11.37
C LEU A 206 -9.55 4.05 -12.07
N ARG A 207 -9.24 5.32 -11.83
CA ARG A 207 -8.03 5.95 -12.37
C ARG A 207 -6.75 5.26 -11.91
N LEU A 208 -6.72 4.77 -10.67
CA LEU A 208 -5.58 4.03 -10.12
C LEU A 208 -5.37 2.71 -10.87
N GLN A 209 -6.44 1.98 -11.20
CA GLN A 209 -6.38 0.73 -11.97
C GLN A 209 -5.80 0.93 -13.37
N LEU A 210 -6.08 2.08 -14.00
CA LEU A 210 -5.52 2.45 -15.30
C LEU A 210 -4.07 2.95 -15.23
N THR A 211 -3.50 3.10 -14.02
CA THR A 211 -2.16 3.65 -13.82
C THR A 211 -1.13 2.54 -13.64
N ASN A 212 0.00 2.64 -14.33
CA ASN A 212 1.15 1.77 -14.04
C ASN A 212 1.60 1.96 -12.57
N LYS A 213 1.97 0.87 -11.87
CA LYS A 213 2.22 0.84 -10.42
C LYS A 213 3.17 1.96 -9.94
N ASP A 214 4.16 2.32 -10.76
CA ASP A 214 5.16 3.36 -10.47
C ASP A 214 4.63 4.81 -10.57
N ARG A 215 3.46 5.02 -11.16
CA ARG A 215 2.88 6.35 -11.43
C ARG A 215 1.66 6.66 -10.56
N THR A 216 1.43 5.91 -9.49
CA THR A 216 0.27 6.04 -8.60
C THR A 216 0.31 7.26 -7.68
N ARG A 217 1.46 7.92 -7.51
CA ARG A 217 1.64 9.03 -6.57
C ARG A 217 0.72 10.24 -6.85
N PRO A 218 0.60 10.76 -8.08
CA PRO A 218 -0.32 11.86 -8.39
C PRO A 218 -1.79 11.56 -8.05
N VAL A 219 -2.26 10.33 -8.27
CA VAL A 219 -3.63 9.92 -7.91
C VAL A 219 -3.84 10.04 -6.39
N ARG A 220 -2.85 9.60 -5.60
CA ARG A 220 -2.91 9.74 -4.13
C ARG A 220 -2.88 11.19 -3.65
N ILE A 221 -2.14 12.05 -4.34
CA ILE A 221 -2.12 13.49 -4.02
C ILE A 221 -3.48 14.11 -4.29
N ALA A 222 -4.08 13.83 -5.46
CA ALA A 222 -5.43 14.30 -5.78
C ALA A 222 -6.46 13.79 -4.76
N TYR A 223 -6.40 12.50 -4.41
CA TYR A 223 -7.23 11.92 -3.35
C TYR A 223 -7.07 12.65 -2.00
N GLY A 224 -5.83 12.91 -1.60
CA GLY A 224 -5.52 13.62 -0.36
C GLY A 224 -6.12 15.03 -0.31
N TRP A 225 -6.01 15.80 -1.40
CA TRP A 225 -6.59 17.15 -1.46
C TRP A 225 -8.12 17.13 -1.38
N LEU A 226 -8.79 16.24 -2.13
CA LEU A 226 -10.25 16.14 -2.08
C LEU A 226 -10.76 15.63 -0.72
N ARG A 227 -9.98 14.78 -0.05
CA ARG A 227 -10.27 14.35 1.33
C ARG A 227 -10.09 15.48 2.35
N GLU A 228 -9.05 16.32 2.20
CA GLU A 228 -8.83 17.49 3.06
C GLU A 228 -9.95 18.53 2.92
N LEU A 229 -10.51 18.67 1.71
CA LEU A 229 -11.73 19.44 1.45
C LEU A 229 -13.01 18.83 2.04
N GLN A 230 -12.92 17.71 2.75
CA GLN A 230 -14.05 16.99 3.37
C GLN A 230 -15.13 16.55 2.37
N GLN A 231 -14.76 16.37 1.10
CA GLN A 231 -15.70 15.98 0.03
C GLN A 231 -16.13 14.51 0.10
N PHE A 232 -15.30 13.65 0.70
CA PHE A 232 -15.56 12.21 0.77
C PHE A 232 -16.29 11.82 2.06
N PRO A 233 -17.12 10.76 2.02
CA PRO A 233 -17.81 10.27 3.21
C PRO A 233 -16.81 9.84 4.29
N SER A 234 -17.23 9.87 5.56
CA SER A 234 -16.38 9.53 6.71
C SER A 234 -15.79 8.12 6.66
N ASN A 235 -16.44 7.21 5.93
CA ASN A 235 -16.03 5.83 5.74
C ASN A 235 -15.13 5.61 4.50
N ALA A 236 -14.75 6.67 3.78
CA ALA A 236 -13.82 6.60 2.66
C ALA A 236 -12.43 6.10 3.11
N PRO A 237 -11.69 5.37 2.25
CA PRO A 237 -10.40 4.80 2.62
C PRO A 237 -9.42 5.89 3.07
N THR A 238 -8.61 5.65 4.09
CA THR A 238 -7.69 6.69 4.60
C THR A 238 -6.67 7.11 3.53
N THR A 239 -6.21 6.15 2.74
CA THR A 239 -5.22 6.36 1.70
C THR A 239 -5.40 5.33 0.58
N LEU A 240 -5.15 5.74 -0.66
CA LEU A 240 -5.10 4.83 -1.81
C LEU A 240 -3.72 4.17 -1.99
N ARG A 241 -2.78 4.38 -1.06
CA ARG A 241 -1.45 3.77 -1.11
C ARG A 241 -1.54 2.26 -0.95
N ASN A 242 -0.80 1.51 -1.75
CA ASN A 242 -0.65 0.05 -1.68
C ASN A 242 -1.96 -0.76 -1.78
N ILE A 243 -3.09 -0.14 -2.09
CA ILE A 243 -4.40 -0.79 -2.19
C ILE A 243 -4.43 -1.91 -3.25
N ALA A 244 -3.65 -1.77 -4.32
CA ALA A 244 -3.50 -2.78 -5.37
C ALA A 244 -2.67 -4.01 -4.94
N VAL A 245 -2.00 -3.95 -3.78
CA VAL A 245 -1.17 -5.04 -3.25
C VAL A 245 -1.76 -5.60 -1.96
N ARG A 246 -2.45 -4.77 -1.17
CA ARG A 246 -3.16 -5.22 0.03
C ARG A 246 -4.39 -6.05 -0.34
N SER A 247 -4.68 -7.03 0.51
CA SER A 247 -5.89 -7.84 0.38
C SER A 247 -7.05 -7.30 1.22
N GLY A 248 -6.76 -6.59 2.33
CA GLY A 248 -7.72 -6.42 3.41
C GLY A 248 -8.12 -7.76 4.05
N GLN A 249 -9.22 -7.73 4.80
CA GLN A 249 -9.95 -8.93 5.20
C GLN A 249 -10.79 -9.44 4.04
N VAL A 250 -10.77 -10.75 3.79
CA VAL A 250 -11.61 -11.44 2.80
C VAL A 250 -12.40 -12.55 3.49
N SER A 251 -13.52 -12.96 2.89
CA SER A 251 -14.39 -13.96 3.49
C SER A 251 -13.73 -15.35 3.56
N PRO A 252 -14.23 -16.25 4.44
CA PRO A 252 -13.81 -17.65 4.47
C PRO A 252 -13.85 -18.34 3.10
N GLU A 253 -14.87 -18.04 2.27
CA GLU A 253 -14.98 -18.50 0.88
C GLU A 253 -13.77 -18.10 0.06
N ALA A 254 -13.42 -16.81 0.06
CA ALA A 254 -12.27 -16.30 -0.69
C ALA A 254 -10.94 -16.86 -0.17
N LEU A 255 -10.83 -17.10 1.13
CA LEU A 255 -9.67 -17.74 1.76
C LEU A 255 -9.48 -19.19 1.29
N VAL A 256 -10.56 -19.93 1.00
CA VAL A 256 -10.51 -21.32 0.52
C VAL A 256 -10.41 -21.38 -1.01
N ASP A 257 -11.21 -20.59 -1.73
CA ASP A 257 -11.33 -20.64 -3.19
C ASP A 257 -10.04 -20.32 -3.93
N ARG A 258 -9.13 -19.57 -3.29
CA ARG A 258 -7.79 -19.31 -3.82
C ARG A 258 -6.95 -20.56 -4.09
N TYR A 259 -7.31 -21.70 -3.49
CA TYR A 259 -6.62 -22.97 -3.64
C TYR A 259 -7.24 -23.89 -4.70
N HIS A 260 -8.36 -23.49 -5.32
CA HIS A 260 -8.99 -24.19 -6.44
C HIS A 260 -9.34 -25.66 -6.15
N LEU A 261 -9.91 -25.92 -4.97
CA LEU A 261 -10.36 -27.26 -4.56
C LEU A 261 -11.39 -27.82 -5.54
N ARG A 262 -11.21 -29.06 -5.97
CA ARG A 262 -12.06 -29.74 -6.97
C ARG A 262 -13.32 -30.33 -6.34
N CYS A 263 -13.19 -30.96 -5.17
CA CYS A 263 -14.29 -31.51 -4.40
C CYS A 263 -15.08 -30.36 -3.76
N ARG A 264 -16.20 -29.99 -4.40
CA ARG A 264 -17.09 -28.93 -3.88
C ARG A 264 -17.63 -29.23 -2.48
N PRO A 265 -18.11 -30.45 -2.17
CA PRO A 265 -18.57 -30.77 -0.82
C PRO A 265 -17.52 -30.49 0.25
N VAL A 266 -16.25 -30.90 0.05
CA VAL A 266 -15.19 -30.68 1.04
C VAL A 266 -14.74 -29.21 1.08
N ARG A 267 -14.77 -28.51 -0.05
CA ARG A 267 -14.59 -27.06 -0.07
C ARG A 267 -15.64 -26.38 0.82
N ASP A 268 -16.90 -26.79 0.76
CA ASP A 268 -18.00 -26.15 1.48
C ASP A 268 -17.94 -26.42 2.98
N VAL A 269 -17.58 -27.64 3.44
CA VAL A 269 -17.36 -27.89 4.87
C VAL A 269 -16.16 -27.12 5.43
N LEU A 270 -15.09 -26.95 4.65
CA LEU A 270 -13.95 -26.13 5.06
C LEU A 270 -14.33 -24.66 5.23
N VAL A 271 -15.17 -24.13 4.34
CA VAL A 271 -15.71 -22.77 4.45
C VAL A 271 -16.63 -22.65 5.67
N ALA A 272 -17.55 -23.60 5.87
CA ALA A 272 -18.44 -23.61 7.03
C ALA A 272 -17.64 -23.64 8.33
N TYR A 273 -16.62 -24.49 8.42
CA TYR A 273 -15.75 -24.60 9.60
C TYR A 273 -15.00 -23.29 9.89
N LEU A 274 -14.43 -22.65 8.86
CA LEU A 274 -13.76 -21.36 9.03
C LEU A 274 -14.74 -20.25 9.43
N THR A 275 -15.98 -20.30 8.92
CA THR A 275 -17.04 -19.35 9.28
C THR A 275 -17.43 -19.49 10.75
N GLU A 276 -17.58 -20.73 11.25
CA GLU A 276 -17.87 -21.01 12.66
C GLU A 276 -16.72 -20.56 13.59
N ARG A 277 -15.46 -20.69 13.13
CA ARG A 277 -14.28 -20.25 13.88
C ARG A 277 -14.08 -18.74 13.88
N GLN A 278 -14.50 -18.03 12.82
CA GLN A 278 -14.18 -16.62 12.57
C GLN A 278 -14.46 -15.67 13.76
N PRO A 279 -15.59 -15.77 14.50
CA PRO A 279 -15.88 -14.84 15.60
C PRO A 279 -14.90 -14.94 16.79
N ASN A 280 -14.19 -16.07 16.92
CA ASN A 280 -13.40 -16.39 18.10
C ASN A 280 -11.88 -16.30 17.88
N VAL A 281 -11.44 -15.89 16.68
CA VAL A 281 -10.01 -15.82 16.32
C VAL A 281 -9.68 -14.54 15.56
N ASP A 282 -8.45 -14.06 15.70
CA ASP A 282 -7.93 -12.98 14.87
C ASP A 282 -7.88 -13.38 13.39
N TYR A 283 -7.95 -12.38 12.50
CA TYR A 283 -7.98 -12.65 11.06
C TYR A 283 -6.73 -13.35 10.54
N ASN A 284 -5.55 -13.08 11.10
CA ASN A 284 -4.32 -13.76 10.70
C ASN A 284 -4.35 -15.24 11.11
N THR A 285 -4.89 -15.57 12.29
CA THR A 285 -5.14 -16.96 12.71
C THR A 285 -6.11 -17.65 11.77
N LEU A 286 -7.24 -17.01 11.42
CA LEU A 286 -8.21 -17.56 10.45
C LEU A 286 -7.58 -17.84 9.08
N LYS A 287 -6.82 -16.88 8.55
CA LYS A 287 -6.08 -16.98 7.28
C LYS A 287 -5.00 -18.06 7.31
N ASN A 288 -4.32 -18.25 8.44
CA ASN A 288 -3.36 -19.33 8.60
C ASN A 288 -4.07 -20.68 8.64
N LEU A 289 -5.20 -20.78 9.36
CA LEU A 289 -6.02 -21.98 9.45
C LEU A 289 -6.53 -22.42 8.06
N SER A 290 -7.03 -21.49 7.25
CA SER A 290 -7.43 -21.77 5.86
C SER A 290 -6.26 -22.30 5.02
N SER A 291 -5.07 -21.73 5.16
CA SER A 291 -3.88 -22.25 4.48
C SER A 291 -3.48 -23.64 5.00
N MET A 292 -3.62 -23.95 6.29
CA MET A 292 -3.30 -25.28 6.80
C MET A 292 -4.29 -26.33 6.27
N LEU A 293 -5.59 -26.05 6.33
CA LEU A 293 -6.64 -27.01 6.00
C LEU A 293 -6.89 -27.12 4.49
N ALA A 294 -7.12 -26.02 3.78
CA ALA A 294 -7.42 -26.06 2.36
C ALA A 294 -6.17 -26.34 1.52
N ASN A 295 -5.03 -25.72 1.84
CA ASN A 295 -3.84 -25.82 1.01
C ASN A 295 -2.89 -26.97 1.35
N ASN A 296 -2.50 -27.10 2.61
CA ASN A 296 -1.50 -28.10 3.00
C ASN A 296 -2.12 -29.49 3.27
N PHE A 297 -3.41 -29.55 3.60
CA PHE A 297 -4.14 -30.79 3.82
C PHE A 297 -4.94 -31.19 2.58
N TRP A 298 -6.09 -30.55 2.33
CA TRP A 298 -7.04 -31.09 1.36
C TRP A 298 -6.56 -31.03 -0.10
N ALA A 299 -6.06 -29.88 -0.55
CA ALA A 299 -5.57 -29.77 -1.92
C ALA A 299 -4.35 -30.65 -2.23
N ASP A 300 -3.53 -31.01 -1.22
CA ASP A 300 -2.45 -32.00 -1.42
C ASP A 300 -3.04 -33.41 -1.61
N ILE A 301 -4.08 -33.76 -0.85
CA ILE A 301 -4.80 -35.02 -1.01
C ILE A 301 -5.44 -35.10 -2.40
N GLU A 302 -6.23 -34.10 -2.81
CA GLU A 302 -6.88 -34.08 -4.13
C GLU A 302 -5.90 -34.13 -5.31
N GLU A 303 -4.69 -33.58 -5.12
CA GLU A 303 -3.65 -33.58 -6.14
C GLU A 303 -3.09 -34.99 -6.39
N HIS A 304 -2.98 -35.81 -5.35
CA HIS A 304 -2.40 -37.16 -5.42
C HIS A 304 -3.44 -38.29 -5.43
N HIS A 305 -4.65 -38.01 -4.96
CA HIS A 305 -5.77 -38.95 -4.80
C HIS A 305 -7.08 -38.27 -5.21
N PRO A 306 -7.26 -37.93 -6.51
CA PRO A 306 -8.43 -37.17 -6.99
C PRO A 306 -9.75 -37.92 -6.82
N GLU A 307 -9.73 -39.24 -6.62
CA GLU A 307 -10.87 -40.09 -6.30
C GLU A 307 -11.44 -39.87 -4.89
N VAL A 308 -10.66 -39.26 -3.99
CA VAL A 308 -11.07 -39.03 -2.60
C VAL A 308 -11.94 -37.78 -2.51
N GLY A 309 -13.21 -37.99 -2.15
CA GLY A 309 -14.22 -36.92 -2.00
C GLY A 309 -14.82 -36.79 -0.60
N SER A 310 -14.23 -37.42 0.42
CA SER A 310 -14.75 -37.45 1.79
C SER A 310 -13.64 -37.26 2.83
N LEU A 311 -14.00 -36.76 4.02
CA LEU A 311 -13.12 -36.69 5.19
C LEU A 311 -12.82 -38.07 5.79
N HIS A 312 -13.57 -39.12 5.44
CA HIS A 312 -13.22 -40.49 5.81
C HIS A 312 -12.07 -41.01 4.94
N LEU A 313 -10.84 -40.65 5.31
CA LEU A 313 -9.64 -40.97 4.53
C LEU A 313 -9.19 -42.43 4.71
N PRO A 314 -8.87 -43.15 3.61
CA PRO A 314 -8.13 -44.40 3.69
C PRO A 314 -6.79 -44.22 4.40
N ARG A 315 -6.34 -45.25 5.13
CA ARG A 315 -5.13 -45.17 5.97
C ARG A 315 -3.88 -44.88 5.13
N GLU A 316 -3.83 -45.41 3.92
CA GLU A 316 -2.74 -45.28 2.96
C GLU A 316 -2.65 -43.82 2.47
N VAL A 317 -3.78 -43.22 2.12
CA VAL A 317 -3.89 -41.80 1.70
C VAL A 317 -3.43 -40.87 2.81
N ALA A 318 -3.92 -41.10 4.04
CA ALA A 318 -3.53 -40.31 5.20
C ALA A 318 -2.03 -40.44 5.53
N SER A 319 -1.46 -41.64 5.39
CA SER A 319 -0.03 -41.88 5.62
C SER A 319 0.84 -41.20 4.56
N ALA A 320 0.48 -41.33 3.28
CA ALA A 320 1.19 -40.71 2.17
C ALA A 320 1.16 -39.17 2.25
N TRP A 321 0.01 -38.58 2.63
CA TRP A 321 -0.08 -37.14 2.90
C TRP A 321 0.88 -36.70 4.02
N LYS A 322 0.93 -37.44 5.13
CA LYS A 322 1.80 -37.10 6.26
C LYS A 322 3.29 -37.15 5.91
N GLU A 323 3.69 -38.07 5.05
CA GLU A 323 5.05 -38.17 4.52
C GLU A 323 5.41 -36.97 3.64
N ARG A 324 4.53 -36.63 2.68
CA ARG A 324 4.72 -35.44 1.83
C ARG A 324 4.76 -34.15 2.64
N LEU A 325 3.87 -34.01 3.63
CA LEU A 325 3.81 -32.84 4.51
C LEU A 325 5.12 -32.60 5.27
N ALA A 326 5.86 -33.65 5.62
CA ALA A 326 7.10 -33.55 6.40
C ALA A 326 8.19 -32.74 5.68
N MET A 327 8.14 -32.68 4.35
CA MET A 327 9.11 -31.97 3.53
C MET A 327 8.44 -30.80 2.78
N LYS A 328 9.26 -29.83 2.37
CA LYS A 328 8.85 -28.80 1.43
C LYS A 328 9.96 -28.48 0.46
N THR A 329 9.60 -28.29 -0.79
CA THR A 329 10.50 -27.75 -1.80
C THR A 329 10.53 -26.24 -1.67
N VAL A 330 11.72 -25.67 -1.50
CA VAL A 330 11.90 -24.21 -1.43
C VAL A 330 12.85 -23.75 -2.51
N SER A 331 12.39 -22.79 -3.29
CA SER A 331 13.20 -22.08 -4.27
C SER A 331 14.15 -21.13 -3.57
N ARG A 332 15.45 -21.39 -3.64
CA ARG A 332 16.51 -20.53 -3.12
C ARG A 332 17.16 -19.81 -4.28
N ARG A 333 17.11 -18.47 -4.26
CA ARG A 333 17.85 -17.65 -5.21
C ARG A 333 19.31 -17.58 -4.77
N ARG A 334 20.22 -17.93 -5.68
CA ARG A 334 21.66 -17.84 -5.50
C ARG A 334 22.16 -16.41 -5.80
N PRO A 335 23.37 -16.05 -5.35
CA PRO A 335 23.96 -14.73 -5.61
C PRO A 335 24.09 -14.40 -7.11
N ASP A 336 24.26 -15.40 -7.96
CA ASP A 336 24.31 -15.30 -9.43
C ASP A 336 22.93 -15.07 -10.08
N GLY A 337 21.86 -14.98 -9.29
CA GLY A 337 20.50 -14.79 -9.75
C GLY A 337 19.75 -16.07 -10.13
N THR A 338 20.43 -17.23 -10.18
CA THR A 338 19.81 -18.53 -10.47
C THR A 338 18.93 -19.01 -9.31
N VAL A 339 17.90 -19.80 -9.61
CA VAL A 339 16.97 -20.32 -8.60
C VAL A 339 17.13 -21.84 -8.51
N THR A 340 17.54 -22.33 -7.34
CA THR A 340 17.61 -23.77 -7.08
C THR A 340 16.47 -24.22 -6.18
N LYS A 341 15.75 -25.27 -6.58
CA LYS A 341 14.77 -25.94 -5.73
C LYS A 341 15.52 -26.86 -4.75
N VAL A 342 15.38 -26.62 -3.45
CA VAL A 342 15.97 -27.44 -2.39
C VAL A 342 14.87 -28.07 -1.55
N LEU A 343 14.97 -29.38 -1.31
CA LEU A 343 14.07 -30.08 -0.40
C LEU A 343 14.56 -29.87 1.04
N GLN A 344 13.68 -29.44 1.93
CA GLN A 344 14.00 -29.28 3.34
C GLN A 344 12.83 -29.69 4.25
N PRO A 345 13.10 -30.06 5.52
CA PRO A 345 12.04 -30.33 6.49
C PRO A 345 11.09 -29.15 6.65
N ARG A 346 9.79 -29.44 6.73
CA ARG A 346 8.75 -28.45 6.98
C ARG A 346 8.61 -28.19 8.48
N HIS A 347 9.17 -27.06 8.94
CA HIS A 347 9.13 -26.67 10.36
C HIS A 347 7.70 -26.60 10.95
N ASN A 348 6.69 -26.18 10.17
CA ASN A 348 5.31 -26.06 10.66
C ASN A 348 4.46 -27.32 10.41
N ALA A 349 5.05 -28.48 10.06
CA ALA A 349 4.30 -29.71 9.82
C ALA A 349 3.47 -30.15 11.03
N VAL A 350 4.03 -30.05 12.25
CA VAL A 350 3.33 -30.36 13.50
C VAL A 350 2.14 -29.43 13.71
N GLY A 351 2.29 -28.14 13.42
CA GLY A 351 1.19 -27.16 13.49
C GLY A 351 0.06 -27.50 12.50
N ILE A 352 0.40 -27.91 11.28
CA ILE A 352 -0.60 -28.33 10.28
C ILE A 352 -1.32 -29.61 10.74
N LYS A 353 -0.59 -30.61 11.25
CA LYS A 353 -1.18 -31.83 11.82
C LYS A 353 -2.13 -31.51 12.98
N SER A 354 -1.73 -30.60 13.86
CA SER A 354 -2.54 -30.16 15.01
C SER A 354 -3.81 -29.46 14.56
N ALA A 355 -3.73 -28.59 13.54
CA ALA A 355 -4.89 -27.92 12.96
C ALA A 355 -5.87 -28.90 12.29
N VAL A 356 -5.35 -29.89 11.55
CA VAL A 356 -6.19 -30.97 10.97
C VAL A 356 -6.82 -31.81 12.07
N ARG A 357 -6.08 -32.15 13.13
CA ARG A 357 -6.65 -32.90 14.25
C ARG A 357 -7.77 -32.13 14.94
N ALA A 358 -7.55 -30.85 15.23
CA ALA A 358 -8.57 -29.97 15.82
C ALA A 358 -9.82 -29.94 14.92
N PHE A 359 -9.67 -29.68 13.62
CA PHE A 359 -10.76 -29.67 12.65
C PHE A 359 -11.65 -30.93 12.70
N TYR A 360 -11.06 -32.13 12.72
CA TYR A 360 -11.83 -33.38 12.82
C TYR A 360 -12.54 -33.54 14.16
N LEU A 361 -11.89 -33.14 15.26
CA LEU A 361 -12.47 -33.24 16.60
C LEU A 361 -13.60 -32.22 16.81
N ASP A 362 -13.43 -31.00 16.28
CA ASP A 362 -14.46 -29.96 16.31
C ASP A 362 -15.69 -30.41 15.53
N ILE A 363 -15.52 -30.95 14.31
CA ILE A 363 -16.65 -31.49 13.52
C ILE A 363 -17.35 -32.62 14.27
N ALA A 364 -16.59 -33.55 14.87
CA ALA A 364 -17.19 -34.66 15.63
C ALA A 364 -17.98 -34.15 16.84
N GLN A 365 -17.50 -33.11 17.52
CA GLN A 365 -18.21 -32.47 18.63
C GLN A 365 -19.46 -31.74 18.14
N TRP A 366 -19.33 -30.86 17.13
CA TRP A 366 -20.44 -30.08 16.59
C TRP A 366 -21.51 -30.94 15.92
N ALA A 367 -21.16 -32.13 15.42
CA ALA A 367 -22.13 -33.10 14.91
C ALA A 367 -23.09 -33.62 15.98
N MET A 368 -22.73 -33.55 17.26
CA MET A 368 -23.63 -33.89 18.36
C MET A 368 -24.69 -32.79 18.60
N ASP A 369 -24.32 -31.54 18.35
CA ASP A 369 -25.18 -30.36 18.59
C ASP A 369 -26.02 -29.99 17.35
N GLU A 370 -25.41 -30.01 16.16
CA GLU A 370 -26.04 -29.73 14.85
C GLU A 370 -25.80 -30.90 13.85
N PRO A 371 -26.47 -32.06 14.04
CA PRO A 371 -26.21 -33.28 13.26
C PRO A 371 -26.51 -33.13 11.76
N GLU A 372 -27.50 -32.31 11.38
CA GLU A 372 -27.84 -32.09 9.96
C GLU A 372 -26.73 -31.37 9.19
N LYS A 373 -26.00 -30.49 9.87
CA LYS A 373 -24.93 -29.66 9.30
C LYS A 373 -23.58 -30.37 9.32
N TRP A 374 -23.20 -30.97 10.46
CA TRP A 374 -21.86 -31.54 10.66
C TRP A 374 -21.82 -33.07 10.64
N GLY A 375 -22.94 -33.74 10.90
CA GLY A 375 -23.03 -35.21 10.96
C GLY A 375 -22.50 -35.93 9.72
N PRO A 376 -22.84 -35.50 8.49
CA PRO A 376 -22.30 -36.10 7.26
C PRO A 376 -20.76 -36.02 7.14
N TRP A 377 -20.12 -35.13 7.90
CA TRP A 377 -18.69 -34.86 7.87
C TRP A 377 -17.91 -35.47 9.04
N ALA A 378 -18.61 -35.99 10.05
CA ALA A 378 -17.97 -36.64 11.19
C ALA A 378 -17.24 -37.92 10.74
N ALA A 379 -15.92 -37.93 10.88
CA ALA A 379 -15.05 -39.02 10.43
C ALA A 379 -13.89 -39.29 11.40
N PRO A 380 -13.31 -40.49 11.39
CA PRO A 380 -12.11 -40.79 12.17
C PRO A 380 -10.94 -39.87 11.79
N CYS A 381 -10.29 -39.29 12.80
CA CYS A 381 -9.19 -38.36 12.58
C CYS A 381 -7.93 -39.08 12.03
N PRO A 382 -7.34 -38.61 10.91
CA PRO A 382 -6.14 -39.21 10.31
C PRO A 382 -4.84 -38.94 11.09
N VAL A 383 -4.90 -38.07 12.11
CA VAL A 383 -3.76 -37.60 12.91
C VAL A 383 -3.92 -38.04 14.36
N ARG A 384 -2.99 -38.84 14.86
CA ARG A 384 -2.94 -39.24 16.28
C ARG A 384 -2.40 -38.12 17.16
N GLU A 385 -2.77 -38.13 18.44
CA GLU A 385 -2.32 -37.13 19.41
C GLU A 385 -0.79 -37.05 19.51
N VAL A 386 -0.11 -38.21 19.52
CA VAL A 386 1.36 -38.29 19.56
C VAL A 386 2.04 -37.61 18.37
N GLU A 387 1.36 -37.48 17.23
CA GLU A 387 1.87 -36.81 16.03
C GLU A 387 1.77 -35.28 16.10
N CYS A 388 1.05 -34.76 17.11
CA CYS A 388 0.89 -33.33 17.37
C CYS A 388 1.90 -32.78 18.40
N SER A 389 2.76 -33.63 18.96
CA SER A 389 3.73 -33.22 19.97
C SER A 389 4.84 -32.35 19.39
N SER A 390 4.86 -31.06 19.77
CA SER A 390 5.91 -30.09 19.41
C SER A 390 7.03 -29.97 20.45
N LYS A 391 6.97 -30.72 21.57
CA LYS A 391 7.87 -30.55 22.74
C LYS A 391 9.36 -30.43 22.39
N LYS A 392 9.87 -31.27 21.49
CA LYS A 392 11.29 -31.24 21.08
C LYS A 392 11.62 -29.97 20.29
N SER A 393 10.72 -29.53 19.42
CA SER A 393 10.87 -28.30 18.65
C SER A 393 10.79 -27.07 19.56
N ASP A 394 9.81 -27.04 20.46
CA ASP A 394 9.62 -25.93 21.41
C ASP A 394 10.81 -25.80 22.36
N GLN A 395 11.33 -26.93 22.85
CA GLN A 395 12.54 -26.95 23.66
C GLN A 395 13.76 -26.44 22.86
N ARG A 396 13.91 -26.86 21.60
CA ARG A 396 14.98 -26.35 20.72
C ARG A 396 14.85 -24.85 20.50
N GLN A 397 13.65 -24.34 20.24
CA GLN A 397 13.38 -22.92 20.06
C GLN A 397 13.67 -22.12 21.34
N LYS A 398 13.31 -22.65 22.51
CA LYS A 398 13.61 -22.05 23.82
C LYS A 398 15.12 -22.01 24.09
N THR A 399 15.85 -23.08 23.77
CA THR A 399 17.32 -23.11 23.88
C THR A 399 17.97 -22.10 22.94
N GLN A 400 17.56 -22.06 21.66
CA GLN A 400 18.05 -21.07 20.69
C GLN A 400 17.74 -19.64 21.13
N ALA A 401 16.56 -19.38 21.68
CA ALA A 401 16.19 -18.08 22.23
C ALA A 401 17.10 -17.63 23.37
N ARG A 402 17.41 -18.55 24.31
CA ARG A 402 18.34 -18.29 25.43
C ARG A 402 19.75 -18.02 24.91
N GLN A 403 20.22 -18.83 23.96
CA GLN A 403 21.54 -18.64 23.35
C GLN A 403 21.64 -17.27 22.66
N ARG A 404 20.62 -16.89 21.86
CA ARG A 404 20.56 -15.57 21.23
C ARG A 404 20.65 -14.42 22.23
N THR A 405 19.97 -14.56 23.37
CA THR A 405 19.96 -13.55 24.44
C THR A 405 21.35 -13.43 25.06
N ARG A 406 22.02 -14.55 25.36
CA ARG A 406 23.39 -14.59 25.90
C ARG A 406 24.42 -13.95 24.98
N GLU A 407 24.29 -14.12 23.67
CA GLU A 407 25.18 -13.51 22.67
C GLU A 407 24.98 -12.00 22.53
N ARG A 408 23.75 -11.51 22.72
CA ARG A 408 23.37 -10.11 22.42
C ARG A 408 23.46 -9.19 23.62
N LEU A 409 23.20 -9.70 24.82
CA LEU A 409 23.19 -8.92 26.05
C LEU A 409 24.52 -8.15 26.26
N PRO A 410 25.71 -8.75 26.11
CA PRO A 410 26.97 -8.04 26.38
C PRO A 410 27.29 -6.94 25.36
N VAL A 411 26.77 -7.05 24.14
CA VAL A 411 27.08 -6.13 23.03
C VAL A 411 26.01 -5.05 22.83
N LEU A 412 24.89 -5.12 23.56
CA LEU A 412 23.84 -4.12 23.51
C LEU A 412 24.34 -2.68 23.78
N PRO A 413 25.22 -2.41 24.76
CA PRO A 413 25.78 -1.07 24.96
C PRO A 413 26.52 -0.52 23.73
N THR A 414 27.23 -1.40 22.99
CA THR A 414 27.90 -1.02 21.75
C THR A 414 26.90 -0.62 20.67
N LEU A 415 25.81 -1.38 20.52
CA LEU A 415 24.74 -1.05 19.56
C LEU A 415 24.10 0.31 19.88
N VAL A 416 23.82 0.59 21.16
CA VAL A 416 23.27 1.87 21.62
C VAL A 416 24.20 3.02 21.24
N ARG A 417 25.50 2.92 21.58
CA ARG A 417 26.50 3.94 21.25
C ARG A 417 26.62 4.18 19.75
N VAL A 418 26.59 3.12 18.93
CA VAL A 418 26.69 3.25 17.47
C VAL A 418 25.43 3.90 16.88
N ALA A 419 24.25 3.57 17.40
CA ALA A 419 23.00 4.19 16.96
C ALA A 419 22.98 5.70 17.24
N ASP A 420 23.40 6.13 18.44
CA ASP A 420 23.56 7.54 18.80
C ASP A 420 24.60 8.25 17.91
N GLN A 421 25.78 7.65 17.74
CA GLN A 421 26.82 8.20 16.87
C GLN A 421 26.33 8.38 15.43
N ARG A 422 25.61 7.39 14.89
CA ARG A 422 25.02 7.49 13.55
C ARG A 422 23.99 8.59 13.43
N LEU A 423 23.14 8.78 14.44
CA LEU A 423 22.19 9.88 14.45
C LEU A 423 22.94 11.22 14.40
N LYS A 424 23.96 11.40 15.24
CA LYS A 424 24.80 12.61 15.22
C LYS A 424 25.42 12.86 13.85
N GLU A 425 26.06 11.85 13.28
CA GLU A 425 26.75 11.98 12.00
C GLU A 425 25.80 12.25 10.83
N THR A 426 24.66 11.55 10.77
CA THR A 426 23.66 11.79 9.70
C THR A 426 23.00 13.15 9.84
N THR A 427 22.79 13.63 11.08
CA THR A 427 22.33 14.99 11.37
C THR A 427 23.33 16.03 10.88
N VAL A 428 24.62 15.84 11.16
CA VAL A 428 25.70 16.72 10.69
C VAL A 428 25.74 16.76 9.16
N ARG A 429 25.64 15.61 8.48
CA ARG A 429 25.57 15.55 7.00
C ARG A 429 24.33 16.28 6.44
N LEU A 430 23.16 16.08 7.05
CA LEU A 430 21.93 16.74 6.61
C LEU A 430 22.00 18.26 6.84
N ASN A 431 22.57 18.71 7.96
CA ASN A 431 22.74 20.14 8.24
C ASN A 431 23.75 20.78 7.28
N ALA A 432 24.86 20.10 6.98
CA ALA A 432 25.80 20.57 5.95
C ALA A 432 25.09 20.74 4.60
N LEU A 433 24.35 19.72 4.15
CA LEU A 433 23.54 19.79 2.94
C LEU A 433 22.54 20.96 2.94
N ASN A 434 21.84 21.18 4.06
CA ASN A 434 20.85 22.26 4.19
C ASN A 434 21.48 23.66 4.12
N ASN A 435 22.75 23.79 4.49
CA ASN A 435 23.49 25.06 4.51
C ASN A 435 24.31 25.29 3.23
N THR A 436 24.33 24.33 2.31
CA THR A 436 25.06 24.43 1.04
C THR A 436 24.14 24.87 -0.10
N ALA A 437 24.64 25.77 -0.95
CA ALA A 437 23.88 26.25 -2.10
C ALA A 437 23.65 25.15 -3.16
N LEU A 438 22.52 25.22 -3.86
CA LEU A 438 22.22 24.28 -4.95
C LEU A 438 23.30 24.34 -6.05
N GLY A 439 23.70 23.19 -6.57
CA GLY A 439 24.73 23.10 -7.61
C GLY A 439 26.17 23.24 -7.10
N SER A 440 26.38 23.52 -5.81
CA SER A 440 27.72 23.60 -5.21
C SER A 440 28.14 22.29 -4.54
N THR A 441 29.40 22.20 -4.16
CA THR A 441 29.97 21.06 -3.43
C THR A 441 30.16 21.41 -1.95
N PHE A 442 30.20 20.39 -1.10
CA PHE A 442 30.53 20.54 0.31
C PHE A 442 31.23 19.28 0.84
N THR A 443 32.09 19.48 1.83
CA THR A 443 32.80 18.40 2.53
C THR A 443 32.26 18.32 3.96
N VAL A 444 31.95 17.12 4.42
CA VAL A 444 31.47 16.89 5.78
C VAL A 444 31.89 15.50 6.25
N LEU A 445 32.43 15.40 7.47
CA LEU A 445 32.93 14.13 8.04
C LEU A 445 33.93 13.39 7.13
N GLY A 446 34.75 14.14 6.38
CA GLY A 446 35.74 13.58 5.44
C GLY A 446 35.14 13.02 4.14
N GLU A 447 33.84 13.23 3.88
CA GLU A 447 33.19 12.88 2.62
C GLU A 447 32.87 14.13 1.81
N ASP A 448 33.15 14.08 0.51
CA ASP A 448 32.79 15.13 -0.45
C ASP A 448 31.46 14.81 -1.13
N PHE A 449 30.62 15.85 -1.21
CA PHE A 449 29.31 15.77 -1.81
C PHE A 449 29.09 16.90 -2.83
N SER A 450 28.30 16.61 -3.86
CA SER A 450 27.79 17.62 -4.79
C SER A 450 26.28 17.76 -4.64
N VAL A 451 25.82 18.97 -4.34
CA VAL A 451 24.40 19.30 -4.26
C VAL A 451 23.86 19.40 -5.69
N PRO A 452 22.77 18.67 -6.04
CA PRO A 452 22.20 18.76 -7.38
C PRO A 452 21.88 20.21 -7.74
N PRO A 453 22.26 20.69 -8.94
CA PRO A 453 21.73 21.94 -9.45
C PRO A 453 20.22 21.73 -9.53
N GLY A 454 19.47 22.52 -8.77
CA GLY A 454 18.10 22.18 -8.40
C GLY A 454 17.24 21.70 -9.57
N SER A 455 16.38 20.71 -9.36
CA SER A 455 15.32 20.41 -10.32
C SER A 455 14.27 21.53 -10.25
N GLY A 456 14.58 22.66 -10.87
CA GLY A 456 13.81 23.90 -11.02
C GLY A 456 12.68 24.12 -10.00
N ARG A 457 12.95 24.88 -8.93
CA ARG A 457 12.05 25.87 -8.29
C ARG A 457 12.65 26.39 -6.98
N SER A 458 12.59 27.70 -6.80
CA SER A 458 13.11 28.45 -5.64
C SER A 458 12.51 27.97 -4.32
N GLY A 459 13.36 27.79 -3.30
CA GLY A 459 12.94 27.74 -1.89
C GLY A 459 12.93 26.36 -1.20
N ARG A 460 13.16 25.24 -1.90
CA ARG A 460 13.26 23.93 -1.23
C ARG A 460 14.68 23.63 -0.78
N ARG A 461 14.82 23.22 0.49
CA ARG A 461 16.07 22.65 1.01
C ARG A 461 16.40 21.36 0.23
N PRO A 462 17.66 21.16 -0.18
CA PRO A 462 18.06 19.93 -0.84
C PRO A 462 17.91 18.74 0.12
N THR A 463 17.34 17.63 -0.36
CA THR A 463 17.17 16.40 0.44
C THR A 463 18.18 15.32 0.09
N ARG A 464 18.94 15.53 -1.00
CA ARG A 464 19.82 14.54 -1.61
C ARG A 464 21.07 15.19 -2.19
N ALA A 465 22.17 14.45 -2.19
CA ALA A 465 23.46 14.86 -2.74
C ALA A 465 24.12 13.70 -3.49
N TRP A 466 24.98 14.00 -4.46
CA TRP A 466 25.84 13.02 -5.11
C TRP A 466 27.11 12.84 -4.26
N ASP A 467 27.52 11.60 -4.02
CA ASP A 467 28.84 11.30 -3.48
C ASP A 467 29.91 11.25 -4.60
N THR A 468 31.18 11.12 -4.21
CA THR A 468 32.33 11.04 -5.13
C THR A 468 32.28 9.84 -6.07
N SER A 469 31.52 8.78 -5.72
CA SER A 469 31.31 7.61 -6.58
C SER A 469 30.24 7.84 -7.66
N GLY A 470 29.61 9.01 -7.68
CA GLY A 470 28.51 9.32 -8.57
C GLY A 470 27.19 8.67 -8.15
N LYS A 471 27.05 8.27 -6.88
CA LYS A 471 25.81 7.70 -6.34
C LYS A 471 24.99 8.79 -5.64
N LEU A 472 23.68 8.78 -5.91
CA LEU A 472 22.74 9.71 -5.30
C LEU A 472 22.34 9.23 -3.90
N ARG A 473 22.68 10.01 -2.88
CA ARG A 473 22.34 9.76 -1.48
C ARG A 473 21.22 10.66 -1.00
N TYR A 474 20.26 10.08 -0.29
CA TYR A 474 19.10 10.78 0.26
C TYR A 474 19.36 11.06 1.74
N LEU A 475 20.13 12.12 2.03
CA LEU A 475 20.61 12.43 3.38
C LEU A 475 19.45 12.70 4.35
N ASP A 476 18.31 13.23 3.89
CA ASP A 476 17.09 13.37 4.70
C ASP A 476 16.52 12.02 5.15
N ALA A 477 16.56 11.03 4.26
CA ALA A 477 16.00 9.72 4.50
C ALA A 477 16.94 8.86 5.36
N GLU A 478 18.25 9.10 5.24
CA GLU A 478 19.27 8.47 6.07
C GLU A 478 19.24 8.99 7.50
N GLU A 479 19.17 10.30 7.71
CA GLU A 479 18.98 10.89 9.04
C GLU A 479 17.68 10.40 9.67
N ARG A 480 16.56 10.43 8.91
CA ARG A 480 15.28 9.92 9.41
C ARG A 480 15.37 8.44 9.84
N ARG A 481 16.07 7.59 9.08
CA ARG A 481 16.26 6.19 9.48
C ARG A 481 17.16 6.08 10.71
N ALA A 482 18.24 6.86 10.81
CA ALA A 482 19.11 6.86 11.98
C ALA A 482 18.37 7.32 13.24
N PHE A 483 17.58 8.40 13.16
CA PHE A 483 16.77 8.92 14.27
C PHE A 483 15.79 7.87 14.79
N PHE A 484 15.00 7.26 13.90
CA PHE A 484 14.01 6.27 14.33
C PHE A 484 14.63 4.91 14.67
N ALA A 485 15.83 4.58 14.18
CA ALA A 485 16.60 3.43 14.67
C ALA A 485 17.05 3.66 16.12
N TRP A 486 17.68 4.82 16.40
CA TRP A 486 18.10 5.20 17.74
C TRP A 486 16.91 5.21 18.71
N ALA A 487 15.83 5.92 18.38
CA ALA A 487 14.64 5.98 19.22
C ALA A 487 14.00 4.60 19.46
N ALA A 488 13.93 3.75 18.42
CA ALA A 488 13.41 2.40 18.57
C ALA A 488 14.30 1.53 19.48
N ILE A 489 15.63 1.60 19.32
CA ILE A 489 16.58 0.87 20.17
C ILE A 489 16.42 1.29 21.63
N GLU A 490 16.39 2.60 21.90
CA GLU A 490 16.26 3.15 23.25
C GLU A 490 14.92 2.75 23.89
N ILE A 491 13.80 2.98 23.20
CA ILE A 491 12.49 2.63 23.75
C ILE A 491 12.39 1.11 24.00
N LEU A 492 12.84 0.28 23.06
CA LEU A 492 12.79 -1.18 23.22
C LEU A 492 13.68 -1.69 24.35
N ARG A 493 14.88 -1.12 24.56
CA ARG A 493 15.77 -1.54 25.66
C ARG A 493 15.28 -1.07 27.04
N HIS A 494 14.53 0.02 27.11
CA HIS A 494 13.97 0.51 28.38
C HIS A 494 12.65 -0.16 28.76
N THR A 495 11.87 -0.61 27.77
CA THR A 495 10.47 -1.05 28.00
C THR A 495 10.21 -2.52 27.68
N GLY A 496 10.99 -3.12 26.79
CA GLY A 496 10.77 -4.50 26.33
C GLY A 496 9.45 -4.72 25.58
N ILE A 497 8.79 -3.67 25.06
CA ILE A 497 7.54 -3.79 24.29
C ILE A 497 7.74 -4.48 22.94
N ARG A 498 6.65 -4.98 22.35
CA ARG A 498 6.65 -5.54 20.99
C ARG A 498 6.82 -4.41 19.96
N ILE A 499 7.26 -4.74 18.75
CA ILE A 499 7.38 -3.74 17.67
C ILE A 499 6.02 -3.20 17.23
N GLU A 500 4.97 -4.01 17.32
CA GLU A 500 3.60 -3.58 17.06
C GLU A 500 3.16 -2.54 18.10
N GLU A 501 3.40 -2.82 19.39
CA GLU A 501 3.14 -1.90 20.52
C GLU A 501 3.94 -0.59 20.37
N LEU A 502 5.20 -0.66 19.94
CA LEU A 502 6.04 0.51 19.65
C LEU A 502 5.40 1.43 18.59
N LEU A 503 4.86 0.84 17.53
CA LEU A 503 4.22 1.58 16.44
C LEU A 503 2.83 2.10 16.79
N GLU A 504 2.22 1.57 17.84
CA GLU A 504 0.93 2.01 18.40
C GLU A 504 1.08 3.08 19.49
N LEU A 505 2.31 3.35 19.97
CA LEU A 505 2.56 4.45 20.90
C LEU A 505 2.06 5.78 20.31
N GLY A 506 1.14 6.42 21.03
CA GLY A 506 0.60 7.73 20.71
C GLY A 506 0.99 8.79 21.73
N HIS A 507 0.68 10.05 21.44
CA HIS A 507 0.86 11.13 22.41
C HIS A 507 0.14 10.86 23.73
N HIS A 508 -1.06 10.26 23.66
CA HIS A 508 -1.87 9.91 24.84
C HIS A 508 -1.30 8.71 25.62
N SER A 509 -0.33 7.97 25.07
CA SER A 509 0.36 6.93 25.82
C SER A 509 1.30 7.50 26.89
N ILE A 510 1.64 8.78 26.84
CA ILE A 510 2.48 9.45 27.83
C ILE A 510 1.57 10.12 28.87
N ILE A 511 1.52 9.57 30.07
CA ILE A 511 0.62 10.01 31.14
C ILE A 511 1.44 10.64 32.26
N SER A 512 0.97 11.75 32.82
CA SER A 512 1.53 12.31 34.05
C SER A 512 0.80 11.72 35.26
N TYR A 513 1.52 11.07 36.16
CA TYR A 513 0.97 10.52 37.39
C TYR A 513 1.51 11.29 38.60
N ARG A 514 0.62 11.85 39.42
CA ARG A 514 0.99 12.48 40.69
C ARG A 514 0.96 11.42 41.80
N ILE A 515 2.07 11.27 42.51
CA ILE A 515 2.16 10.31 43.61
C ILE A 515 1.27 10.80 44.78
N PRO A 516 0.29 10.00 45.26
CA PRO A 516 -0.55 10.38 46.38
C PRO A 516 0.28 10.71 47.63
N GLY A 517 0.01 11.85 48.28
CA GLY A 517 0.76 12.31 49.45
C GLY A 517 2.09 13.04 49.14
N SER A 518 2.47 13.16 47.86
CA SER A 518 3.61 13.95 47.38
C SER A 518 3.15 14.97 46.32
N ASN A 519 3.92 16.06 46.14
CA ASN A 519 3.75 16.98 45.00
C ASN A 519 4.54 16.54 43.76
N GLU A 520 5.19 15.37 43.82
CA GLU A 520 5.98 14.81 42.73
C GLU A 520 5.09 14.22 41.61
N VAL A 521 5.42 14.58 40.37
CA VAL A 521 4.77 14.09 39.16
C VAL A 521 5.76 13.24 38.38
N VAL A 522 5.41 11.99 38.14
CA VAL A 522 6.22 11.04 37.38
C VAL A 522 5.55 10.72 36.03
N PRO A 523 6.31 10.71 34.92
CA PRO A 523 5.79 10.26 33.65
C PRO A 523 5.64 8.73 33.63
N LEU A 524 4.50 8.26 33.13
CA LEU A 524 4.20 6.86 32.86
C LEU A 524 3.97 6.67 31.36
N LEU A 525 4.33 5.50 30.86
CA LEU A 525 4.06 5.06 29.50
C LEU A 525 3.00 3.95 29.53
N GLN A 526 1.81 4.27 29.03
CA GLN A 526 0.69 3.34 28.88
C GLN A 526 0.83 2.55 27.58
N ILE A 527 0.86 1.23 27.72
CA ILE A 527 0.88 0.28 26.61
C ILE A 527 -0.49 -0.37 26.53
N ALA A 528 -1.17 -0.12 25.41
CA ALA A 528 -2.45 -0.75 25.11
C ALA A 528 -2.32 -2.28 25.06
N PRO A 529 -3.39 -3.02 25.40
CA PRO A 529 -3.38 -4.47 25.32
C PRO A 529 -3.16 -4.93 23.87
N SER A 530 -2.30 -5.94 23.68
CA SER A 530 -2.03 -6.55 22.37
C SER A 530 -2.24 -8.06 22.45
N LYS A 531 -3.13 -8.59 21.60
CA LYS A 531 -3.53 -10.01 21.52
C LYS A 531 -4.13 -10.55 22.84
N THR A 532 -3.25 -11.03 23.71
CA THR A 532 -3.57 -11.71 24.99
C THR A 532 -2.90 -11.03 26.18
N ASP A 533 -2.18 -9.92 25.96
CA ASP A 533 -1.52 -9.17 27.03
C ASP A 533 -2.49 -8.18 27.67
N GLN A 534 -2.31 -7.94 28.97
CA GLN A 534 -3.04 -6.90 29.69
C GLN A 534 -2.46 -5.53 29.39
N GLU A 535 -3.26 -4.49 29.66
CA GLU A 535 -2.78 -3.11 29.67
C GLU A 535 -1.66 -2.94 30.69
N ARG A 536 -0.61 -2.21 30.31
CA ARG A 536 0.59 -2.01 31.16
C ARG A 536 0.91 -0.53 31.31
N LEU A 537 1.19 -0.10 32.53
CA LEU A 537 1.77 1.20 32.83
C LEU A 537 3.23 1.02 33.21
N LEU A 538 4.14 1.60 32.43
CA LEU A 538 5.59 1.52 32.65
C LEU A 538 6.09 2.87 33.20
N LEU A 539 6.91 2.83 34.25
CA LEU A 539 7.59 4.03 34.74
C LEU A 539 8.58 4.54 33.68
N VAL A 540 8.54 5.83 33.37
CA VAL A 540 9.46 6.44 32.42
C VAL A 540 10.71 6.91 33.17
N THR A 541 11.87 6.29 32.90
CA THR A 541 13.16 6.74 33.45
C THR A 541 13.57 8.07 32.81
N PRO A 542 14.48 8.85 33.42
CA PRO A 542 14.96 10.11 32.84
C PRO A 542 15.49 9.95 31.40
N GLU A 543 16.24 8.88 31.12
CA GLU A 543 16.77 8.59 29.79
C GLU A 543 15.66 8.31 28.78
N LEU A 544 14.61 7.57 29.19
CA LEU A 544 13.45 7.32 28.34
C LEU A 544 12.63 8.61 28.11
N ALA A 545 12.55 9.49 29.11
CA ALA A 545 11.88 10.77 28.99
C ALA A 545 12.55 11.67 27.94
N ASP A 546 13.89 11.70 27.89
CA ASP A 546 14.64 12.44 26.88
C ASP A 546 14.38 11.92 25.45
N VAL A 547 14.35 10.59 25.30
CA VAL A 547 14.07 9.93 24.01
C VAL A 547 12.64 10.24 23.55
N LEU A 548 11.65 10.06 24.43
CA LEU A 548 10.24 10.35 24.13
C LEU A 548 10.04 11.83 23.79
N SER A 549 10.73 12.73 24.51
CA SER A 549 10.70 14.17 24.24
C SER A 549 11.29 14.51 22.88
N ALA A 550 12.41 13.90 22.49
CA ALA A 550 13.00 14.07 21.17
C ALA A 550 12.06 13.59 20.05
N VAL A 551 11.40 12.44 20.24
CA VAL A 551 10.41 11.91 19.28
C VAL A 551 9.21 12.85 19.18
N VAL A 552 8.64 13.29 20.31
CA VAL A 552 7.52 14.25 20.35
C VAL A 552 7.90 15.54 19.65
N ALA A 553 9.07 16.11 19.92
CA ALA A 553 9.56 17.32 19.27
C ALA A 553 9.69 17.15 17.74
N ARG A 554 10.11 15.97 17.28
CA ARG A 554 10.29 15.65 15.85
C ARG A 554 8.96 15.57 15.08
N VAL A 555 7.90 15.07 15.72
CA VAL A 555 6.60 14.84 15.06
C VAL A 555 5.56 15.92 15.34
N ARG A 556 5.84 16.81 16.29
CA ARG A 556 5.00 17.97 16.61
C ARG A 556 4.92 18.94 15.43
N ARG A 557 3.71 19.42 15.15
CA ARG A 557 3.40 20.44 14.16
C ARG A 557 3.68 21.84 14.70
N ALA A 558 3.66 22.84 13.82
CA ALA A 558 3.85 24.24 14.19
C ALA A 558 2.77 24.75 15.16
N ASP A 559 1.57 24.17 15.13
CA ASP A 559 0.45 24.46 16.05
C ASP A 559 0.56 23.77 17.42
N GLY A 560 1.65 23.02 17.66
CA GLY A 560 1.88 22.28 18.90
C GLY A 560 1.24 20.90 18.96
N THR A 561 0.44 20.51 17.96
CA THR A 561 -0.27 19.22 17.93
C THR A 561 0.55 18.12 17.26
N ILE A 562 0.17 16.86 17.47
CA ILE A 562 0.69 15.71 16.72
C ILE A 562 -0.41 15.21 15.79
N ALA A 563 -0.06 14.94 14.52
CA ALA A 563 -1.04 14.49 13.53
C ALA A 563 -1.69 13.17 13.95
N ALA A 564 -3.02 13.13 14.00
CA ALA A 564 -3.78 11.89 14.17
C ALA A 564 -3.81 11.10 12.86
N LEU A 565 -3.34 9.85 12.89
CA LEU A 565 -3.18 8.99 11.73
C LEU A 565 -3.85 7.64 11.98
N ARG A 566 -4.54 7.11 10.96
CA ARG A 566 -4.94 5.70 10.96
C ARG A 566 -3.71 4.86 10.63
N SER A 567 -3.38 3.91 11.48
CA SER A 567 -2.38 2.86 11.20
C SER A 567 -3.06 1.64 10.59
N TYR A 568 -2.31 0.87 9.80
CA TYR A 568 -2.81 -0.39 9.25
C TYR A 568 -2.29 -1.54 10.08
N ASP A 569 -3.20 -2.32 10.67
CA ASP A 569 -2.85 -3.55 11.38
C ASP A 569 -2.52 -4.64 10.36
N ALA A 570 -1.25 -5.07 10.36
CA ALA A 570 -0.77 -6.10 9.45
C ALA A 570 -1.25 -7.51 9.79
N ASN A 571 -1.70 -7.76 11.02
CA ASN A 571 -2.28 -9.03 11.45
C ASN A 571 -3.78 -9.05 11.14
N GLU A 572 -4.51 -8.02 11.57
CA GLU A 572 -5.96 -7.96 11.34
C GLU A 572 -6.32 -7.56 9.91
N HIS A 573 -5.38 -6.99 9.16
CA HIS A 573 -5.59 -6.48 7.81
C HIS A 573 -6.68 -5.38 7.74
N VAL A 574 -6.79 -4.57 8.78
CA VAL A 574 -7.75 -3.44 8.90
C VAL A 574 -7.03 -2.13 9.23
N TRP A 575 -7.73 -1.02 9.04
CA TRP A 575 -7.26 0.30 9.47
C TRP A 575 -7.78 0.60 10.88
N ASN A 576 -6.86 0.88 11.79
CA ASN A 576 -7.18 1.33 13.14
C ASN A 576 -7.74 2.76 13.11
N ASP A 577 -8.33 3.16 14.23
CA ASP A 577 -8.80 4.53 14.38
C ASP A 577 -7.65 5.55 14.44
N PRO A 578 -7.92 6.82 14.08
CA PRO A 578 -6.87 7.83 14.03
C PRO A 578 -6.31 8.07 15.44
N LEU A 579 -4.99 7.89 15.60
CA LEU A 579 -4.27 8.18 16.83
C LEU A 579 -3.10 9.12 16.58
N PRO A 580 -2.73 10.00 17.53
CA PRO A 580 -1.56 10.87 17.41
C PRO A 580 -0.27 10.06 17.62
N LEU A 581 0.05 9.17 16.68
CA LEU A 581 1.16 8.21 16.78
C LEU A 581 2.51 8.91 16.90
N LEU A 582 3.39 8.41 17.76
CA LEU A 582 4.76 8.91 17.91
C LEU A 582 5.66 8.48 16.74
N PHE A 583 5.44 7.27 16.23
CA PHE A 583 6.18 6.72 15.09
C PHE A 583 5.52 7.10 13.76
N GLN A 584 5.67 8.37 13.40
CA GLN A 584 5.18 8.92 12.14
C GLN A 584 6.20 9.82 11.43
N TYR A 585 5.97 10.08 10.15
CA TYR A 585 6.76 11.01 9.36
C TYR A 585 5.93 11.74 8.32
N LYS A 586 6.41 12.92 7.93
CA LYS A 586 5.84 13.71 6.84
C LYS A 586 6.46 13.32 5.49
N SER A 587 5.64 12.95 4.52
CA SER A 587 6.03 12.64 3.15
C SER A 587 5.33 13.56 2.16
N GLY A 588 5.96 14.70 1.85
CA GLY A 588 5.24 15.77 1.15
C GLY A 588 4.24 16.43 2.11
N ASP A 589 2.95 16.42 1.79
CA ASP A 589 1.87 17.00 2.62
C ASP A 589 1.19 15.95 3.49
N GLU A 590 1.44 14.68 3.24
CA GLU A 590 0.81 13.58 3.97
C GLU A 590 1.69 13.16 5.15
N HIS A 591 1.09 13.11 6.34
CA HIS A 591 1.66 12.44 7.50
C HIS A 591 1.36 10.94 7.43
N GLN A 592 2.34 10.11 7.77
CA GLN A 592 2.27 8.67 7.59
C GLN A 592 2.86 7.94 8.79
N ALA A 593 2.17 6.89 9.24
CA ALA A 593 2.70 5.98 10.24
C ALA A 593 3.86 5.15 9.65
N PHE A 594 4.86 4.84 10.47
CA PHE A 594 5.89 3.89 10.07
C PHE A 594 5.36 2.46 10.02
N THR A 595 6.03 1.63 9.23
CA THR A 595 5.74 0.20 9.14
C THR A 595 6.79 -0.61 9.89
N VAL A 596 6.43 -1.83 10.29
CA VAL A 596 7.37 -2.80 10.87
C VAL A 596 8.60 -2.98 9.98
N SER A 597 8.42 -3.05 8.66
CA SER A 597 9.50 -3.18 7.68
C SER A 597 10.45 -1.97 7.67
N PHE A 598 9.93 -0.76 7.87
CA PHE A 598 10.77 0.43 7.97
C PHE A 598 11.66 0.37 9.21
N ILE A 599 11.08 0.06 10.38
CA ILE A 599 11.84 -0.03 11.64
C ILE A 599 12.86 -1.15 11.58
N ARG A 600 12.51 -2.34 11.06
CA ARG A 600 13.46 -3.44 10.87
C ARG A 600 14.65 -3.02 10.01
N ARG A 601 14.39 -2.37 8.87
CA ARG A 601 15.46 -1.85 8.01
C ARG A 601 16.34 -0.82 8.75
N ALA A 602 15.73 0.07 9.52
CA ALA A 602 16.47 1.08 10.29
C ALA A 602 17.37 0.43 11.35
N LEU A 603 16.87 -0.61 12.04
CA LEU A 603 17.66 -1.43 12.97
C LEU A 603 18.78 -2.18 12.26
N ASP A 604 18.50 -2.86 11.15
CA ASP A 604 19.49 -3.60 10.35
C ASP A 604 20.64 -2.68 9.92
N GLU A 605 20.33 -1.47 9.44
CA GLU A 605 21.34 -0.47 9.10
C GLU A 605 22.19 -0.11 10.33
N ALA A 606 21.59 0.14 11.51
CA ALA A 606 22.33 0.47 12.74
C ALA A 606 23.27 -0.67 13.19
N ILE A 607 22.83 -1.92 13.06
CA ILE A 607 23.61 -3.11 13.41
C ILE A 607 24.76 -3.32 12.44
N GLU A 608 24.51 -3.18 11.13
CA GLU A 608 25.54 -3.27 10.09
C GLU A 608 26.68 -2.29 10.36
N ALA A 609 26.33 -1.06 10.74
CA ALA A 609 27.31 -0.04 11.08
C ALA A 609 28.09 -0.30 12.38
N SER A 610 27.57 -1.14 13.29
CA SER A 610 28.31 -1.50 14.50
C SER A 610 29.42 -2.53 14.27
N GLY A 611 29.40 -3.21 13.12
CA GLY A 611 30.36 -4.28 12.80
C GLY A 611 30.30 -5.47 13.77
N LEU A 612 29.23 -5.60 14.56
CA LEU A 612 29.10 -6.64 15.56
C LEU A 612 28.96 -8.01 14.89
N THR A 613 29.74 -8.98 15.38
CA THR A 613 29.72 -10.37 14.90
C THR A 613 29.34 -11.34 16.01
N ASP A 614 28.81 -12.49 15.63
CA ASP A 614 28.64 -13.63 16.52
C ASP A 614 29.99 -14.35 16.77
N SER A 615 29.98 -15.36 17.63
CA SER A 615 31.18 -16.17 17.94
C SER A 615 31.77 -16.90 16.73
N GLU A 616 31.04 -16.99 15.62
CA GLU A 616 31.47 -17.60 14.36
C GLU A 616 31.92 -16.54 13.34
N GLY A 617 32.04 -15.27 13.75
CA GLY A 617 32.48 -14.17 12.89
C GLY A 617 31.41 -13.66 11.90
N ARG A 618 30.16 -14.11 12.01
CA ARG A 618 29.06 -13.67 11.13
C ARG A 618 28.42 -12.41 11.67
N PRO A 619 27.91 -11.49 10.82
CA PRO A 619 27.19 -10.30 11.27
C PRO A 619 26.06 -10.67 12.24
N LEU A 620 26.11 -10.08 13.43
CA LEU A 620 25.10 -10.30 14.45
C LEU A 620 23.78 -9.66 13.99
N GLN A 621 22.65 -10.31 14.29
CA GLN A 621 21.33 -9.76 13.99
C GLN A 621 20.56 -9.50 15.29
N PHE A 622 20.13 -8.26 15.50
CA PHE A 622 19.16 -7.88 16.52
C PHE A 622 17.77 -7.77 15.90
N GLN A 623 16.83 -8.53 16.45
CA GLN A 623 15.42 -8.38 16.13
C GLN A 623 14.71 -7.67 17.29
N PRO A 624 13.60 -6.96 17.07
CA PRO A 624 12.85 -6.30 18.15
C PRO A 624 12.52 -7.22 19.33
N HIS A 625 12.26 -8.51 19.07
CA HIS A 625 11.98 -9.50 20.10
C HIS A 625 13.19 -9.85 20.98
N ASP A 626 14.43 -9.60 20.52
CA ASP A 626 15.63 -9.85 21.31
C ASP A 626 15.73 -8.83 22.46
N PHE A 627 15.34 -7.56 22.24
CA PHE A 627 15.30 -6.51 23.29
C PHE A 627 14.34 -6.88 24.42
N ARG A 628 13.11 -7.32 24.08
CA ARG A 628 12.13 -7.80 25.06
C ARG A 628 12.70 -8.90 25.95
N ARG A 629 13.42 -9.85 25.35
CA ARG A 629 14.04 -10.96 26.09
C ARG A 629 15.17 -10.50 26.98
N ILE A 630 15.97 -9.52 26.53
CA ILE A 630 17.04 -8.92 27.33
C ILE A 630 16.47 -8.20 28.56
N VAL A 631 15.40 -7.43 28.41
CA VAL A 631 14.76 -6.72 29.55
C VAL A 631 14.11 -7.69 30.54
N SER A 632 13.65 -8.86 30.07
CA SER A 632 13.02 -9.89 30.91
C SER A 632 14.00 -10.90 31.52
N ALA A 633 15.29 -10.84 31.14
CA ALA A 633 16.34 -11.76 31.58
C ALA A 633 17.11 -11.16 32.74
#